data_AF-A0AAJ2DPF0-F1
#
_entry.id   AF-A0AAJ2DPF0-F1
#
_cell.length_a   1.000
_cell.length_b   1.000
_cell.length_c   1.000
_cell.angle_alpha   90.00
_cell.angle_beta   90.00
_cell.angle_gamma   90.00
#
_symmetry.space_group_name_H-M   'P 1'
#
loop_
_entity.id
_entity.type
_entity.pdbx_description
1 polymer ?
#
loop_
_entity_poly.entity_id
_entity_poly.type
_entity_poly.pdbx_seq_one_letter_code
_entity_poly.pdbx_strand_id
1 'polypeptide(L)' 'VGTYKDRVLEEGMVITIEPGLYIEEESIGIRIEDDILVTKDGYENLSKDIIRTVEEIEEFMRENNENVKERQVVTK' A
#
# COMPACT_ATOMS: atom_id res chain seq x y z
N VAL A 1 15.63 12.02 -7.95
CA VAL A 1 14.89 12.03 -6.68
C VAL A 1 15.85 12.50 -5.60
N GLY A 2 15.47 13.52 -4.82
CA GLY A 2 16.41 14.32 -4.04
C GLY A 2 17.06 13.57 -2.87
N THR A 3 18.28 13.98 -2.53
CA THR A 3 19.06 13.44 -1.42
C THR A 3 18.59 14.11 -0.12
N TYR A 4 17.47 13.63 0.43
CA TYR A 4 16.88 14.18 1.66
C TYR A 4 17.31 13.43 2.93
N LYS A 5 18.31 12.56 2.82
CA LYS A 5 18.70 11.61 3.88
C LYS A 5 18.99 12.28 5.22
N ASP A 6 19.52 13.50 5.18
CA ASP A 6 19.88 14.28 6.36
C ASP A 6 18.96 15.50 6.58
N ARG A 7 17.89 15.64 5.80
CA ARG A 7 16.94 16.75 5.95
C ARG A 7 15.94 16.43 7.05
N VAL A 8 15.80 17.36 8.01
CA VAL A 8 14.76 17.29 9.03
C VAL A 8 13.40 17.57 8.37
N LEU A 9 12.41 16.72 8.66
CA LEU A 9 11.04 16.90 8.18
C LEU A 9 10.38 18.09 8.89
N GLU A 10 9.67 18.91 8.13
CA GLU A 10 8.98 20.11 8.62
C GLU A 10 7.47 19.99 8.34
N GLU A 11 6.65 20.61 9.19
CA GLU A 11 5.19 20.66 9.02
C GLU A 11 4.80 21.17 7.62
N GLY A 12 3.84 20.50 6.99
CA GLY A 12 3.36 20.80 5.64
C GLY A 12 4.12 20.10 4.51
N MET A 13 5.21 19.39 4.81
CA MET A 13 5.84 18.50 3.83
C MET A 13 4.94 17.31 3.50
N VAL A 14 4.95 16.89 2.23
CA VAL A 14 4.33 15.64 1.77
C VAL A 14 5.42 14.74 1.23
N ILE A 15 5.47 13.50 1.70
CA ILE A 15 6.47 12.48 1.34
C ILE A 15 5.80 11.12 1.10
N THR A 16 6.49 10.25 0.38
CA THR A 16 6.11 8.83 0.24
C THR A 16 6.82 7.99 1.30
N ILE A 17 6.13 6.97 1.81
CA ILE A 17 6.73 5.87 2.59
C ILE A 17 6.49 4.58 1.80
N GLU A 18 7.54 4.06 1.17
CA GLU A 18 7.44 3.07 0.09
C GLU A 18 8.35 1.83 0.26
N PRO A 19 8.29 1.09 1.39
CA PRO A 19 9.08 -0.13 1.57
C PRO A 19 8.77 -1.18 0.51
N GLY A 20 9.81 -1.80 -0.04
CA GLY A 20 9.69 -2.91 -0.98
C GLY A 20 10.74 -3.99 -0.79
N LEU A 21 10.38 -5.22 -1.14
CA LEU A 21 11.23 -6.40 -1.11
C LEU A 21 11.12 -7.11 -2.46
N TYR A 22 12.26 -7.49 -3.02
CA TYR A 22 12.38 -8.11 -4.33
C TYR A 22 13.23 -9.38 -4.20
N ILE A 23 12.64 -10.54 -4.51
CA ILE A 23 13.23 -11.88 -4.45
C ILE A 23 13.23 -12.44 -5.88
N GLU A 24 14.36 -12.30 -6.57
CA GLU A 24 14.48 -12.64 -7.99
C GLU A 24 14.28 -14.14 -8.23
N GLU A 25 14.85 -14.97 -7.37
CA GLU A 25 14.81 -16.43 -7.45
C GLU A 25 13.40 -17.01 -7.29
N GLU A 26 12.51 -16.29 -6.60
CA GLU A 26 11.09 -16.65 -6.47
C GLU A 26 10.21 -15.91 -7.49
N SER A 27 10.79 -15.00 -8.29
CA SER A 27 10.05 -14.09 -9.17
C SER A 27 9.00 -13.25 -8.42
N ILE A 28 9.31 -12.85 -7.18
CA ILE A 28 8.42 -12.07 -6.31
C ILE A 28 8.97 -10.66 -6.12
N GLY A 29 8.12 -9.65 -6.31
CA GLY A 29 8.40 -8.27 -5.97
C GLY A 29 7.16 -7.62 -5.37
N ILE A 30 7.29 -7.09 -4.15
CA ILE A 30 6.19 -6.45 -3.42
C ILE A 30 6.68 -5.09 -2.92
N ARG A 31 5.88 -4.05 -3.13
CA ARG A 31 6.06 -2.71 -2.54
C ARG A 31 4.71 -2.21 -2.08
N ILE A 32 4.65 -1.70 -0.85
CA ILE A 32 3.46 -1.06 -0.29
C ILE A 32 3.86 0.40 -0.02
N GLU A 33 3.03 1.33 -0.47
CA GLU A 33 3.36 2.75 -0.49
C GLU A 33 2.21 3.60 0.05
N ASP A 34 2.57 4.63 0.81
CA ASP A 34 1.65 5.61 1.39
C ASP A 34 2.13 7.05 1.17
N ASP A 35 1.17 7.94 0.97
CA ASP A 35 1.37 9.39 0.93
C ASP A 35 1.16 9.98 2.32
N ILE A 36 2.21 10.56 2.88
CA ILE A 36 2.25 11.07 4.25
C ILE A 36 2.42 12.59 4.27
N LEU A 37 1.49 13.27 4.92
CA LEU A 37 1.59 14.68 5.30
C LEU A 37 2.25 14.80 6.68
N VAL A 38 3.34 15.54 6.79
CA VAL A 38 3.97 15.88 8.07
C VAL A 38 3.12 16.96 8.76
N THR A 39 2.63 16.66 9.96
CA THR A 39 1.88 17.60 10.80
C THR A 39 2.78 18.17 11.89
N LYS A 40 2.27 19.13 12.66
CA LYS A 40 3.03 19.81 13.72
C LYS A 40 3.66 18.85 14.74
N ASP A 41 2.96 17.78 15.09
CA ASP A 41 3.29 16.82 16.15
C ASP A 41 3.33 15.36 15.69
N GLY A 42 3.26 15.11 14.38
CA GLY A 42 3.31 13.76 13.82
C GLY A 42 3.10 13.75 12.31
N TYR A 43 2.15 12.93 11.86
CA TYR A 43 1.81 12.82 10.47
C TYR A 43 0.33 12.46 10.26
N GLU A 44 -0.17 12.73 9.05
CA GLU A 44 -1.42 12.20 8.54
C GLU A 44 -1.15 11.34 7.30
N ASN A 45 -1.70 10.13 7.28
CA ASN A 45 -1.69 9.29 6.09
C ASN A 45 -2.87 9.70 5.18
N LEU A 46 -2.54 10.26 4.02
CA LEU A 46 -3.50 10.77 3.03
C LEU A 46 -4.15 9.64 2.22
N SER A 47 -3.51 8.48 2.15
CA SER A 47 -3.95 7.29 1.43
C SER A 47 -4.52 6.20 2.34
N LYS A 48 -4.77 6.49 3.63
CA LYS A 48 -5.20 5.52 4.65
C LYS A 48 -6.44 4.70 4.29
N ASP A 49 -7.34 5.24 3.46
CA ASP A 49 -8.60 4.58 3.08
C ASP A 49 -8.42 3.46 2.04
N ILE A 50 -7.23 3.36 1.42
CA ILE A 50 -6.90 2.25 0.52
C ILE A 50 -6.59 1.01 1.37
N ILE A 51 -7.28 -0.11 1.14
CA ILE A 51 -7.06 -1.38 1.85
C ILE A 51 -5.64 -1.92 1.61
N ARG A 52 -5.03 -2.52 2.64
CA ARG A 52 -3.63 -3.01 2.58
C ARG A 52 -3.41 -4.38 3.18
N THR A 53 -4.29 -4.83 4.06
CA THR A 53 -4.14 -6.16 4.65
C THR A 53 -4.50 -7.23 3.62
N VAL A 54 -3.91 -8.42 3.77
CA VAL A 54 -4.21 -9.55 2.89
C VAL A 54 -5.70 -9.88 2.95
N GLU A 55 -6.25 -9.90 4.16
CA GLU A 55 -7.65 -10.23 4.43
C GLU A 55 -8.62 -9.25 3.74
N GLU A 56 -8.38 -7.94 3.87
CA GLU A 56 -9.23 -6.92 3.23
C GLU A 56 -9.16 -7.01 1.70
N ILE A 57 -7.95 -7.21 1.14
CA ILE A 57 -7.75 -7.31 -0.31
C ILE A 57 -8.45 -8.56 -0.85
N GLU A 58 -8.25 -9.72 -0.22
CA GLU A 58 -8.89 -10.97 -0.63
C GLU A 58 -10.41 -10.89 -0.52
N GLU A 59 -10.95 -10.27 0.52
CA GLU A 59 -12.39 -10.06 0.66
C GLU A 59 -12.93 -9.13 -0.41
N PHE A 60 -12.30 -7.98 -0.62
CA PHE A 60 -12.70 -7.04 -1.66
C PHE A 60 -12.70 -7.70 -3.04
N MET A 61 -11.67 -8.50 -3.36
CA MET A 61 -11.63 -9.24 -4.63
C MET A 61 -12.74 -10.29 -4.74
N ARG A 62 -13.03 -11.02 -3.66
CA ARG A 62 -14.12 -12.02 -3.62
C ARG A 62 -15.48 -11.36 -3.86
N GLU A 63 -15.72 -10.20 -3.26
CA GLU A 63 -16.98 -9.48 -3.34
C GLU A 63 -17.16 -8.68 -4.65
N ASN A 64 -16.09 -8.28 -5.33
CA ASN A 64 -16.16 -7.30 -6.42
C ASN A 64 -15.56 -7.79 -7.75
N ASN A 65 -14.82 -8.91 -7.77
CA ASN A 65 -14.28 -9.47 -9.01
C ASN A 65 -15.18 -10.59 -9.56
N GLU A 66 -15.90 -10.31 -10.64
CA GLU A 66 -16.85 -11.25 -11.27
C GLU A 66 -16.20 -12.59 -11.65
N ASN A 67 -14.97 -12.58 -12.15
CA ASN A 67 -14.26 -13.80 -12.56
C ASN A 67 -13.87 -14.69 -11.36
N VAL A 68 -13.80 -14.11 -10.15
CA VAL A 68 -13.53 -14.84 -8.90
C VAL A 68 -14.84 -15.40 -8.34
N LYS A 69 -15.92 -14.62 -8.39
CA LYS A 69 -17.26 -15.07 -7.98
C LYS A 69 -17.74 -16.29 -8.76
N GLU A 70 -17.64 -16.26 -10.09
CA GLU A 70 -18.09 -17.37 -10.94
C GLU A 70 -17.34 -18.68 -10.65
N ARG A 71 -16.05 -18.61 -10.34
CA ARG A 71 -15.25 -19.80 -9.98
C ARG A 71 -15.67 -20.45 -8.66
N GLN A 72 -16.20 -19.68 -7.70
CA GLN A 72 -16.82 -20.24 -6.49
C GLN A 72 -18.15 -20.94 -6.77
N VAL A 73 -18.89 -20.52 -7.80
CA VAL A 73 -20.16 -21.18 -8.20
C VAL A 73 -19.88 -22.52 -8.90
N VAL A 74 -18.78 -22.62 -9.66
CA VAL A 74 -18.43 -23.84 -10.40
C VAL A 74 -17.77 -24.92 -9.51
N THR A 75 -17.23 -24.54 -8.35
CA THR A 75 -16.57 -25.47 -7.40
C THR A 75 -17.47 -25.96 -6.27
N LYS A 76 -18.73 -25.53 -6.22
CA LYS A 76 -19.79 -26.13 -5.39
C LYS A 76 -20.67 -27.05 -6.24
#